data_AF-A0A6B2BWC0-F1
#
_entry.id   AF-A0A6B2BWC0-F1
#
_cell.length_a   1.000
_cell.length_b   1.000
_cell.length_c   1.000
_cell.angle_alpha   90.00
_cell.angle_beta   90.00
_cell.angle_gamma   90.00
#
_symmetry.space_group_name_H-M   'P 1'
#
loop_
_entity.id
_entity.type
_entity.pdbx_description
1 polymer ?
#
loop_
_entity_poly.entity_id
_entity_poly.type
_entity_poly.pdbx_seq_one_letter_code
_entity_poly.pdbx_strand_id
1 'polypeptide(L)' 'MSRSRRISIKISLKGDKRTLESLKKALDGSKVVDKTLVIVFDSDDIGDARAFINSTLRVINASVNSLI' A
#
# COMPACT_ATOMS: atom_id res chain seq x y z
N MET A 1 12.56 29.86 -4.89
CA MET A 1 11.70 28.73 -5.31
C MET A 1 12.17 27.49 -4.55
N SER A 2 11.41 27.06 -3.54
CA SER A 2 11.72 25.82 -2.81
C SER A 2 11.39 24.64 -3.74
N ARG A 3 12.34 23.74 -3.99
CA ARG A 3 12.08 22.50 -4.73
C ARG A 3 11.13 21.66 -3.88
N SER A 4 9.85 21.56 -4.24
CA SER A 4 8.95 20.55 -3.63
C SER A 4 9.65 19.20 -3.72
N ARG A 5 9.94 18.61 -2.56
CA ARG A 5 10.53 17.27 -2.50
C ARG A 5 9.37 16.30 -2.61
N ARG A 6 9.10 15.81 -3.82
CA ARG A 6 8.13 14.73 -4.03
C ARG A 6 8.61 13.47 -3.31
N ILE A 7 7.74 12.92 -2.46
CA ILE A 7 7.93 11.65 -1.76
C ILE A 7 7.11 10.61 -2.51
N SER A 8 7.78 9.57 -3.01
CA SER A 8 7.15 8.39 -3.62
C SER A 8 7.36 7.19 -2.71
N ILE A 9 6.26 6.57 -2.26
CA ILE A 9 6.27 5.37 -1.44
C ILE A 9 5.72 4.22 -2.27
N LYS A 10 6.50 3.13 -2.34
CA LYS A 10 6.08 1.87 -2.96
C LYS A 10 6.09 0.76 -1.92
N ILE A 11 4.94 0.11 -1.74
CA ILE A 11 4.81 -1.09 -0.91
C ILE A 11 4.55 -2.27 -1.85
N SER A 12 5.24 -3.39 -1.63
CA SER A 12 5.10 -4.60 -2.43
C SER A 12 4.96 -5.81 -1.52
N LEU A 13 3.90 -6.60 -1.71
CA LEU A 13 3.57 -7.77 -0.90
C LEU A 13 3.48 -8.99 -1.82
N LYS A 14 4.24 -10.04 -1.53
CA LYS A 14 4.21 -11.31 -2.27
C LYS A 14 3.41 -12.34 -1.49
N GLY A 15 2.56 -13.10 -2.19
CA GLY A 15 1.70 -14.09 -1.56
C GLY A 15 0.98 -14.97 -2.55
N ASP A 16 0.13 -15.87 -2.05
CA ASP A 16 -0.78 -16.64 -2.90
C ASP A 16 -1.88 -15.76 -3.49
N LYS A 17 -2.47 -16.22 -4.60
CA LYS A 17 -3.44 -15.44 -5.36
C LYS A 17 -4.67 -15.05 -4.53
N ARG A 18 -5.14 -15.92 -3.63
CA ARG A 18 -6.37 -15.68 -2.86
C ARG A 18 -6.14 -14.58 -1.83
N THR A 19 -5.02 -14.65 -1.11
CA THR A 19 -4.59 -13.63 -0.14
C THR A 19 -4.43 -12.26 -0.80
N LEU A 20 -3.77 -12.20 -1.96
CA LEU A 20 -3.52 -10.95 -2.67
C LEU A 20 -4.80 -10.32 -3.23
N GLU A 21 -5.75 -11.12 -3.73
CA GLU A 21 -7.06 -10.60 -4.19
C GLU A 21 -7.91 -10.06 -3.03
N SER A 22 -7.85 -10.68 -1.84
CA SER A 22 -8.50 -10.14 -0.64
C SER A 22 -7.88 -8.81 -0.21
N LEU A 23 -6.54 -8.73 -0.15
CA LEU A 23 -5.83 -7.50 0.16
C LEU A 23 -6.10 -6.38 -0.86
N LYS A 24 -6.16 -6.73 -2.14
CA LYS A 24 -6.47 -5.79 -3.23
C LYS A 24 -7.83 -5.12 -3.05
N LYS A 25 -8.85 -5.86 -2.59
CA LYS A 25 -10.18 -5.29 -2.31
C LYS A 25 -10.17 -4.30 -1.14
N ALA A 26 -9.29 -4.52 -0.16
CA ALA A 26 -9.16 -3.65 1.01
C ALA A 26 -8.26 -2.43 0.76
N LEU A 27 -7.32 -2.52 -0.17
CA LEU A 27 -6.33 -1.50 -0.49
C LEU A 27 -6.64 -0.90 -1.86
N ASP A 28 -7.53 0.08 -1.89
CA ASP A 28 -7.91 0.77 -3.13
C ASP A 28 -6.69 1.44 -3.80
N GLY A 29 -6.64 1.42 -5.13
CA GLY A 29 -5.48 1.87 -5.92
C GLY A 29 -4.30 0.89 -6.00
N SER A 30 -4.39 -0.29 -5.37
CA SER A 30 -3.38 -1.34 -5.50
C SER A 30 -3.52 -2.18 -6.77
N LYS A 31 -2.43 -2.78 -7.24
CA LYS A 31 -2.40 -3.65 -8.44
C LYS A 31 -1.71 -4.96 -8.13
N VAL A 32 -2.26 -6.08 -8.62
CA VAL A 32 -1.60 -7.38 -8.55
C VAL A 32 -0.85 -7.64 -9.87
N VAL A 33 0.46 -7.83 -9.79
CA VAL A 33 1.35 -8.18 -10.91
C VAL A 33 2.21 -9.34 -10.47
N ASP A 34 2.25 -10.44 -11.23
CA ASP A 34 3.12 -11.61 -10.96
C ASP A 34 3.10 -12.10 -9.49
N LYS A 35 1.92 -12.35 -8.94
CA LYS A 35 1.73 -12.75 -7.53
C LYS A 35 2.31 -11.76 -6.52
N THR A 36 2.32 -10.48 -6.86
CA THR A 36 2.74 -9.38 -6.00
C THR A 36 1.69 -8.28 -6.03
N LEU A 37 1.17 -7.90 -4.85
CA LEU A 37 0.36 -6.69 -4.71
C LEU A 37 1.30 -5.49 -4.60
N VAL A 38 1.10 -4.48 -5.43
CA VAL A 38 1.88 -3.25 -5.48
C VAL A 38 0.98 -2.06 -5.20
N ILE A 39 1.43 -1.20 -4.30
CA ILE A 39 0.75 0.03 -3.89
C ILE A 39 1.75 1.16 -4.05
N VAL A 40 1.36 2.22 -4.75
CA VAL A 40 2.21 3.39 -5.01
C VAL A 40 1.47 4.63 -4.54
N PHE A 41 2.16 5.47 -3.79
CA PHE A 41 1.66 6.75 -3.32
C PHE A 41 2.70 7.83 -3.58
N ASP A 42 2.24 8.96 -4.09
CA ASP A 42 3.05 10.14 -4.36
C ASP A 42 2.44 11.33 -3.62
N SER A 43 3.25 12.07 -2.88
CA SER A 43 2.85 13.36 -2.30
C SER A 43 4.04 14.29 -2.17
N ASP A 44 3.78 15.59 -2.24
CA ASP A 44 4.77 16.64 -1.90
C ASP A 44 4.76 16.97 -0.39
N ASP A 45 3.85 16.36 0.37
CA ASP A 45 3.68 16.55 1.82
C ASP A 45 4.08 15.30 2.61
N ILE A 46 4.95 15.49 3.60
CA ILE A 46 5.45 14.41 4.45
C ILE A 46 4.42 13.89 5.46
N GLY A 47 3.48 14.74 5.89
CA GLY A 47 2.35 14.38 6.72
C GLY A 47 1.42 13.41 6.00
N ASP A 48 1.10 13.69 4.73
CA ASP A 48 0.31 12.81 3.87
C ASP A 48 1.00 11.46 3.64
N ALA A 49 2.30 11.48 3.33
CA ALA A 49 3.11 10.27 3.17
C ALA A 49 3.08 9.39 4.44
N ARG A 50 3.20 10.01 5.62
CA ARG A 50 3.12 9.31 6.92
C ARG A 50 1.72 8.75 7.18
N ALA A 51 0.68 9.52 6.87
CA ALA A 51 -0.71 9.08 7.00
C ALA A 51 -1.00 7.87 6.09
N PHE A 52 -0.54 7.92 4.84
CA PHE A 52 -0.65 6.83 3.87
C PHE A 52 0.02 5.55 4.38
N ILE A 53 1.26 5.63 4.87
CA ILE A 53 1.98 4.46 5.41
C ILE A 53 1.19 3.83 6.57
N ASN A 54 0.78 4.64 7.55
CA ASN A 54 0.09 4.15 8.74
C ASN A 54 -1.26 3.50 8.39
N SER A 55 -2.04 4.13 7.51
CA SER A 55 -3.32 3.58 7.05
C SER A 55 -3.12 2.26 6.32
N THR A 56 -2.20 2.22 5.37
CA THR A 56 -1.90 1.04 4.55
C THR A 56 -1.46 -0.14 5.42
N LEU A 57 -0.54 0.08 6.36
CA LEU A 57 -0.08 -0.98 7.27
C LEU A 57 -1.18 -1.50 8.19
N ARG A 58 -2.10 -0.63 8.66
CA ARG A 58 -3.26 -1.07 9.47
C ARG A 58 -4.18 -1.98 8.67
N VAL A 59 -4.48 -1.62 7.42
CA VAL A 59 -5.34 -2.43 6.54
C VAL A 59 -4.67 -3.77 6.21
N ILE A 60 -3.36 -3.77 5.92
CA ILE A 60 -2.60 -5.01 5.71
C ILE A 60 -2.69 -5.91 6.95
N ASN A 61 -2.42 -5.36 8.14
CA ASN A 61 -2.47 -6.11 9.39
C ASN A 61 -3.87 -6.71 9.65
N ALA A 62 -4.93 -5.92 9.48
CA ALA A 62 -6.31 -6.39 9.63
C ALA A 62 -6.64 -7.50 8.63
N SER A 63 -6.21 -7.35 7.38
CA SER A 63 -6.44 -8.34 6.33
C SER A 63 -5.71 -9.64 6.60
N VAL A 64 -4.44 -9.59 7.03
CA VAL A 64 -3.66 -10.78 7.41
C VAL A 64 -4.31 -11.51 8.59
N ASN A 65 -4.74 -10.78 9.62
CA ASN A 65 -5.42 -11.38 10.77
C ASN A 65 -6.75 -12.04 10.41
N SER A 66 -7.44 -11.59 9.35
CA SER A 66 -8.68 -12.23 8.87
C SER A 66 -8.47 -13.55 8.13
N LEU A 67 -7.22 -13.91 7.83
CA LEU A 67 -6.85 -15.13 7.09
C LEU A 67 -6.39 -16.27 8.00
N ILE A 68 -6.19 -16.00 9.30
CA ILE A 68 -5.78 -16.96 10.34
C ILE A 68 -7.01 -17.34 11.15
#